data_AF-A0A7I9VAE0-F1
#
_entry.id   AF-A0A7I9VAE0-F1
#
_cell.length_a   1.000
_cell.length_b   1.000
_cell.length_c   1.000
_cell.angle_alpha   90.00
_cell.angle_beta   90.00
_cell.angle_gamma   90.00
#
_symmetry.space_group_name_H-M   'P 1'
#
loop_
_entity.id
_entity.type
_entity.pdbx_description
1 polymer ?
#
loop_
_entity_poly.entity_id
_entity_poly.type
_entity_poly.pdbx_seq_one_letter_code
_entity_poly.pdbx_strand_id
1 'polypeptide(L)'
;MTGDDDAHDPNAGGLTPHGDGPDMTPGRHARPADRAPERAVEQTGPIPTIHSDAWVAPGEQAPETESTHTVTPPPRDHAADARARELPPLEVRDSGGSYGYTTPVARQPEPEPEPAVRAPDVVEPPVVDDAAQSRPVDVQKGVWAPAPERHPAPAAAGSSMSMSDILDENPAPAAAVATAAPQAKPSRKSTARRSSERRLALLLAGPAALVMIAVTGYPIVYSMWLSLTSSNLREPGNDRFVGLDNYRTVLSSDYWWTSLWVTLYITVVSVIIELVLGMAIALVMHRALFGRGLVRTVVLIPYGIVTVAAAISWKYAWTPQTGYLVDLLPDGSTPLTQQWSALSVIILAEVWKTTPFMALLLLAGLALVPDDLLKAAQMDGAGAWTRLRKIILPMMKPAILVALLFRTLDAFRVFDNIYVLTSGNHDTGSVSMLGYNNLFKAFNLGIGSAISVLIFLCVALIAVVFIKGFGAAAPGSDDEGR
;
A
#
# COMPACT_ATOMS: atom_id res chain seq x y z
N MET A 1 51.82 1.59 80.13
CA MET A 1 52.00 0.85 81.40
C MET A 1 51.79 -0.60 81.06
N THR A 2 52.77 -1.48 80.92
CA THR A 2 54.20 -1.59 81.26
C THR A 2 54.65 -2.76 80.37
N GLY A 3 55.70 -2.69 79.56
CA GLY A 3 57.07 -2.30 79.91
C GLY A 3 57.85 -3.56 80.25
N ASP A 4 59.01 -3.71 79.61
CA ASP A 4 60.16 -4.60 79.92
C ASP A 4 60.24 -5.86 79.03
N ASP A 5 61.34 -6.17 78.35
CA ASP A 5 62.65 -5.52 78.17
C ASP A 5 63.40 -6.21 77.01
N ASP A 6 64.26 -5.45 76.33
CA ASP A 6 65.63 -5.75 75.84
C ASP A 6 65.96 -7.07 75.10
N ALA A 7 66.94 -7.18 74.20
CA ALA A 7 67.76 -6.30 73.38
C ALA A 7 68.67 -7.23 72.53
N HIS A 8 69.10 -6.75 71.36
CA HIS A 8 70.36 -7.04 70.64
C HIS A 8 70.63 -8.38 69.92
N ASP A 9 70.67 -8.24 68.58
CA ASP A 9 71.56 -8.76 67.52
C ASP A 9 72.90 -9.42 67.98
N PRO A 10 73.46 -10.42 67.26
CA PRO A 10 74.22 -10.15 66.03
C PRO A 10 74.14 -11.21 64.89
N ASN A 11 74.05 -10.66 63.67
CA ASN A 11 74.67 -11.00 62.38
C ASN A 11 75.71 -12.16 62.23
N ALA A 12 75.76 -12.66 60.98
CA ALA A 12 76.75 -13.51 60.30
C ALA A 12 76.67 -15.03 60.56
N GLY A 13 76.68 -15.94 59.57
CA GLY A 13 77.04 -15.89 58.16
C GLY A 13 77.57 -17.29 57.78
N GLY A 14 77.33 -17.75 56.54
CA GLY A 14 77.94 -18.98 56.00
C GLY A 14 76.92 -19.85 55.24
N LEU A 15 76.83 -19.73 53.92
CA LEU A 15 77.57 -20.54 52.92
C LEU A 15 77.12 -22.02 52.88
N THR A 16 76.14 -22.28 52.00
CA THR A 16 76.09 -23.23 50.84
C THR A 16 77.12 -24.38 50.74
N PRO A 17 76.99 -25.36 49.81
CA PRO A 17 75.84 -25.86 49.03
C PRO A 17 75.81 -27.41 48.91
N HIS A 18 74.78 -27.96 48.23
CA HIS A 18 74.80 -29.06 47.24
C HIS A 18 73.35 -29.55 47.14
N GLY A 19 72.66 -29.54 46.00
CA GLY A 19 73.10 -29.83 44.64
C GLY A 19 72.53 -31.18 44.26
N ASP A 20 71.41 -31.20 43.53
CA ASP A 20 71.23 -31.97 42.28
C ASP A 20 69.75 -32.02 41.87
N GLY A 21 69.54 -31.77 40.57
CA GLY A 21 68.25 -31.47 39.95
C GLY A 21 67.42 -32.70 39.55
N PRO A 22 66.20 -32.48 39.03
CA PRO A 22 65.19 -33.51 38.86
C PRO A 22 65.12 -34.06 37.43
N ASP A 23 64.71 -35.33 37.34
CA ASP A 23 64.37 -36.06 36.13
C ASP A 23 62.87 -35.99 35.81
N MET A 24 62.55 -36.25 34.55
CA MET A 24 61.35 -35.87 33.82
C MET A 24 60.11 -36.79 33.95
N THR A 25 58.93 -36.15 33.90
CA THR A 25 57.68 -36.55 33.17
C THR A 25 56.83 -37.74 33.69
N PRO A 26 55.66 -38.07 33.08
CA PRO A 26 54.40 -37.32 33.06
C PRO A 26 53.15 -38.23 33.33
N GLY A 27 51.93 -37.68 33.43
CA GLY A 27 50.74 -38.47 33.02
C GLY A 27 49.40 -38.28 33.75
N ARG A 28 48.42 -37.79 32.97
CA ARG A 28 47.02 -38.26 32.80
C ARG A 28 46.04 -38.36 33.99
N HIS A 29 45.02 -37.50 33.87
CA HIS A 29 43.57 -37.76 33.87
C HIS A 29 42.91 -38.61 34.97
N ALA A 30 42.03 -37.97 35.76
CA ALA A 30 40.71 -38.50 36.12
C ALA A 30 39.72 -37.37 36.47
N ARG A 31 38.47 -37.48 35.99
CA ARG A 31 37.30 -36.59 36.19
C ARG A 31 36.62 -36.87 37.58
N PRO A 32 35.37 -36.41 37.83
CA PRO A 32 34.87 -35.05 38.09
C PRO A 32 34.14 -34.98 39.46
N ALA A 33 33.88 -33.79 39.99
CA ALA A 33 32.91 -33.63 41.07
C ALA A 33 32.22 -32.26 41.01
N ASP A 34 30.91 -32.30 41.22
CA ASP A 34 29.95 -31.22 41.21
C ASP A 34 30.30 -30.02 42.12
N ARG A 35 30.08 -28.81 41.61
CA ARG A 35 29.59 -27.66 42.40
C ARG A 35 29.12 -26.52 41.49
N ALA A 36 27.82 -26.22 41.56
CA ALA A 36 27.26 -24.90 41.28
C ALA A 36 27.11 -24.14 42.63
N PRO A 37 26.68 -22.87 42.63
CA PRO A 37 27.50 -21.70 42.33
C PRO A 37 27.56 -20.74 43.53
N GLU A 38 28.70 -20.06 43.73
CA GLU A 38 28.80 -18.99 44.72
C GLU A 38 28.12 -17.70 44.22
N ARG A 39 27.31 -17.15 45.13
CA ARG A 39 26.58 -15.90 45.01
C ARG A 39 27.53 -14.71 45.21
N ALA A 40 27.44 -13.72 44.33
CA ALA A 40 27.79 -12.34 44.64
C ALA A 40 26.52 -11.48 44.49
N VAL A 41 26.24 -10.70 45.53
CA VAL A 41 25.02 -9.91 45.73
C VAL A 41 25.23 -8.48 45.21
N GLU A 42 24.23 -8.03 44.45
CA GLU A 42 23.70 -6.67 44.17
C GLU A 42 24.62 -5.47 43.90
N GLN A 43 24.36 -4.82 42.76
CA GLN A 43 23.75 -3.47 42.76
C GLN A 43 23.03 -3.18 41.42
N THR A 44 21.70 -3.13 41.49
CA THR A 44 20.78 -2.71 40.44
C THR A 44 20.68 -1.18 40.40
N GLY A 45 21.09 -0.57 39.28
CA GLY A 45 20.77 0.81 38.94
C GLY A 45 19.51 0.90 38.06
N PRO A 46 18.76 2.02 38.09
CA PRO A 46 17.43 2.12 37.50
C PRO A 46 17.43 2.30 35.98
N ILE A 47 16.33 1.82 35.39
CA ILE A 47 15.92 1.86 33.97
C ILE A 47 15.75 3.32 33.51
N PRO A 48 16.26 3.74 32.33
CA PRO A 48 15.95 5.05 31.80
C PRO A 48 14.58 5.06 31.12
N THR A 49 13.64 5.78 31.72
CA THR A 49 12.37 6.23 31.14
C THR A 49 12.65 7.29 30.08
N ILE A 50 12.23 7.06 28.83
CA ILE A 50 12.28 8.08 27.77
C ILE A 50 11.06 8.99 27.93
N HIS A 51 11.29 10.18 28.47
CA HIS A 51 10.35 11.29 28.40
C HIS A 51 10.42 11.96 27.02
N SER A 52 9.24 12.22 26.47
CA SER A 52 9.00 13.05 25.30
C SER A 52 9.25 14.52 25.64
N ASP A 53 10.29 15.12 25.06
CA ASP A 53 10.45 16.58 25.08
C ASP A 53 10.56 17.15 23.67
N ALA A 54 9.83 18.26 23.53
CA ALA A 54 9.61 19.03 22.33
C ALA A 54 10.89 19.72 21.84
N TRP A 55 10.97 19.82 20.52
CA TRP A 55 11.96 20.62 19.80
C TRP A 55 11.79 22.11 20.15
N VAL A 56 12.85 22.76 20.63
CA VAL A 56 12.95 24.22 20.83
C VAL A 56 14.05 24.76 19.91
N ALA A 57 13.77 25.83 19.18
CA ALA A 57 14.65 26.46 18.20
C ALA A 57 15.86 27.18 18.85
N PRO A 58 17.00 27.30 18.15
CA PRO A 58 18.23 27.87 18.74
C PRO A 58 18.28 29.40 18.58
N GLY A 59 18.50 30.10 19.70
CA GLY A 59 18.98 31.48 19.69
C GLY A 59 18.42 32.35 20.81
N GLU A 60 19.06 32.35 21.98
CA GLU A 60 19.45 33.57 22.70
C GLU A 60 20.29 33.21 23.93
N GLN A 61 21.45 33.84 24.02
CA GLN A 61 22.42 33.67 25.12
C GLN A 61 21.90 34.41 26.36
N ALA A 62 21.77 33.71 27.48
CA ALA A 62 21.65 34.32 28.80
C ALA A 62 23.04 34.38 29.46
N PRO A 63 23.45 35.50 30.07
CA PRO A 63 24.65 35.54 30.89
C PRO A 63 24.35 35.13 32.34
N GLU A 64 25.38 34.59 32.95
CA GLU A 64 25.45 33.97 34.27
C GLU A 64 25.17 34.94 35.43
N THR A 65 24.69 34.35 36.52
CA THR A 65 24.49 34.97 37.83
C THR A 65 25.83 35.25 38.52
N GLU A 66 26.03 36.46 39.01
CA GLU A 66 27.04 36.73 40.04
C GLU A 66 26.48 37.62 41.16
N SER A 67 26.99 37.33 42.34
CA SER A 67 26.47 37.59 43.68
C SER A 67 26.58 39.02 44.20
N THR A 68 25.58 39.35 45.02
CA THR A 68 25.47 40.38 46.05
C THR A 68 26.76 41.02 46.57
N HIS A 69 26.89 42.34 46.40
CA HIS A 69 27.63 43.21 47.33
C HIS A 69 26.89 44.54 47.57
N THR A 70 26.71 44.81 48.86
CA THR A 70 26.04 45.94 49.52
C THR A 70 26.85 47.23 49.39
N VAL A 71 26.25 48.34 48.95
CA VAL A 71 26.70 49.72 49.29
C VAL A 71 25.48 50.68 49.35
N THR A 72 25.39 51.41 50.45
CA THR A 72 24.38 52.42 50.85
C THR A 72 24.82 53.84 50.41
N PRO A 73 23.92 54.84 50.23
CA PRO A 73 24.10 55.99 49.33
C PRO A 73 24.52 57.31 50.03
N PRO A 74 24.67 58.42 49.27
CA PRO A 74 24.05 59.70 49.68
C PRO A 74 23.67 60.62 48.47
N PRO A 75 23.23 61.88 48.66
CA PRO A 75 21.93 62.28 49.21
C PRO A 75 21.11 63.17 48.21
N ARG A 76 19.88 63.46 48.61
CA ARG A 76 18.91 64.36 47.93
C ARG A 76 19.39 65.81 47.90
N ASP A 77 18.94 66.56 46.87
CA ASP A 77 18.63 67.98 47.03
C ASP A 77 17.52 68.49 46.06
N HIS A 78 16.55 69.12 46.71
CA HIS A 78 15.76 70.32 46.36
C HIS A 78 14.90 70.48 45.08
N ALA A 79 13.61 70.72 45.39
CA ALA A 79 12.76 71.83 44.90
C ALA A 79 12.25 71.77 43.45
N ALA A 80 11.05 72.22 43.10
CA ALA A 80 9.86 72.71 43.79
C ALA A 80 8.78 72.89 42.70
N ASP A 81 7.53 73.05 43.14
CA ASP A 81 6.40 73.68 42.42
C ASP A 81 5.81 72.96 41.19
N ALA A 82 4.50 72.98 40.95
CA ALA A 82 3.36 73.50 41.70
C ALA A 82 2.06 72.96 41.06
N ARG A 83 1.09 72.64 41.92
CA ARG A 83 -0.36 72.92 41.84
C ARG A 83 -1.14 72.35 40.63
N ALA A 84 -1.93 71.30 40.81
CA ALA A 84 -3.26 71.23 41.48
C ALA A 84 -4.45 71.61 40.57
N ARG A 85 -5.35 70.64 40.37
CA ARG A 85 -6.82 70.76 40.20
C ARG A 85 -7.40 69.34 40.11
N GLU A 86 -7.89 68.82 41.23
CA GLU A 86 -9.31 68.72 41.61
C GLU A 86 -9.98 67.43 41.09
N LEU A 87 -10.18 66.48 42.02
CA LEU A 87 -11.13 65.38 41.92
C LEU A 87 -12.37 65.75 42.75
N PRO A 88 -13.60 65.52 42.27
CA PRO A 88 -14.74 65.26 43.13
C PRO A 88 -14.99 63.75 43.32
N PRO A 89 -15.56 63.31 44.46
CA PRO A 89 -15.72 61.91 44.83
C PRO A 89 -17.10 61.32 44.44
N LEU A 90 -17.06 60.02 44.12
CA LEU A 90 -18.01 58.93 44.39
C LEU A 90 -19.53 59.20 44.41
N GLU A 91 -20.25 58.49 43.55
CA GLU A 91 -21.56 57.93 43.90
C GLU A 91 -21.71 56.48 43.36
N VAL A 92 -22.25 55.63 44.22
CA VAL A 92 -22.33 54.17 44.13
C VAL A 92 -23.56 53.76 43.34
N ARG A 93 -23.43 52.81 42.40
CA ARG A 93 -24.52 51.85 42.16
C ARG A 93 -24.06 50.53 41.52
N ASP A 94 -24.55 49.46 42.16
CA ASP A 94 -24.48 48.03 41.85
C ASP A 94 -24.45 47.62 40.38
N SER A 95 -23.66 46.61 40.05
CA SER A 95 -24.10 45.20 40.00
C SER A 95 -23.05 44.32 39.30
N GLY A 96 -23.01 43.05 39.69
CA GLY A 96 -21.83 42.18 39.56
C GLY A 96 -21.53 41.60 38.18
N GLY A 97 -20.32 41.05 38.08
CA GLY A 97 -19.84 40.32 36.91
C GLY A 97 -18.34 40.03 37.02
N SER A 98 -18.01 38.80 37.41
CA SER A 98 -16.68 38.34 37.83
C SER A 98 -15.62 38.29 36.72
N TYR A 99 -14.49 38.93 37.01
CA TYR A 99 -13.07 38.69 36.63
C TYR A 99 -12.74 37.83 35.39
N GLY A 100 -12.25 38.51 34.35
CA GLY A 100 -11.24 37.99 33.43
C GLY A 100 -9.87 38.59 33.75
N TYR A 101 -8.83 37.76 33.84
CA TYR A 101 -7.45 38.23 33.80
C TYR A 101 -6.99 38.24 32.33
N THR A 102 -6.83 39.44 31.77
CA THR A 102 -6.14 39.67 30.50
C THR A 102 -4.73 40.17 30.80
N THR A 103 -3.73 39.52 30.22
CA THR A 103 -2.35 40.03 30.12
C THR A 103 -2.18 40.59 28.70
N PRO A 104 -1.54 41.76 28.51
CA PRO A 104 -1.47 42.40 27.20
C PRO A 104 -0.43 41.71 26.31
N VAL A 105 -0.87 41.21 25.15
CA VAL A 105 0.04 40.81 24.06
C VAL A 105 0.43 42.07 23.28
N ALA A 106 1.73 42.31 23.17
CA ALA A 106 2.31 43.35 22.33
C ALA A 106 1.93 43.11 20.86
N ARG A 107 1.47 44.15 20.15
CA ARG A 107 1.27 44.11 18.70
C ARG A 107 2.61 43.90 18.01
N GLN A 108 2.73 42.80 17.25
CA GLN A 108 3.75 42.72 16.20
C GLN A 108 3.35 43.69 15.06
N PRO A 109 4.32 44.38 14.43
CA PRO A 109 4.04 45.21 13.27
C PRO A 109 3.62 44.33 12.07
N GLU A 110 2.56 44.73 11.37
CA GLU A 110 2.13 44.10 10.11
C GLU A 110 3.25 44.20 9.05
N PRO A 111 3.45 43.15 8.23
CA PRO A 111 4.34 43.27 7.07
C PRO A 111 3.70 44.18 6.02
N GLU A 112 4.49 45.13 5.49
CA GLU A 112 4.07 46.04 4.41
C GLU A 112 3.60 45.25 3.18
N PRO A 113 2.57 45.73 2.46
CA PRO A 113 2.15 45.11 1.20
C PRO A 113 3.20 45.36 0.11
N GLU A 114 3.68 44.27 -0.51
CA GLU A 114 4.53 44.35 -1.70
C GLU A 114 3.86 45.17 -2.83
N PRO A 115 4.62 45.97 -3.59
CA PRO A 115 4.07 46.71 -4.72
C PRO A 115 3.64 45.75 -5.82
N ALA A 116 2.38 45.89 -6.26
CA ALA A 116 1.77 45.08 -7.30
C ALA A 116 2.61 45.09 -8.60
N VAL A 117 3.16 43.93 -8.95
CA VAL A 117 3.75 43.69 -10.27
C VAL A 117 2.61 43.69 -11.29
N ARG A 118 2.60 44.73 -12.14
CA ARG A 118 1.64 44.89 -13.24
C ARG A 118 1.79 43.73 -14.22
N ALA A 119 0.74 42.91 -14.37
CA ALA A 119 0.70 41.86 -15.37
C ALA A 119 0.88 42.47 -16.78
N PRO A 120 1.64 41.86 -17.69
CA PRO A 120 1.73 42.32 -19.07
C PRO A 120 0.35 42.18 -19.75
N ASP A 121 -0.03 43.20 -20.51
CA ASP A 121 -1.29 43.25 -21.25
C ASP A 121 -1.47 41.99 -22.10
N VAL A 122 -2.51 41.22 -21.80
CA VAL A 122 -2.96 40.11 -22.64
C VAL A 122 -3.57 40.73 -23.89
N VAL A 123 -2.82 40.73 -24.99
CA VAL A 123 -3.35 41.03 -26.31
C VAL A 123 -4.32 39.91 -26.69
N GLU A 124 -5.61 40.20 -26.68
CA GLU A 124 -6.63 39.30 -27.21
C GLU A 124 -6.31 38.99 -28.68
N PRO A 125 -6.28 37.72 -29.10
CA PRO A 125 -6.19 37.40 -30.52
C PRO A 125 -7.48 37.87 -31.22
N PRO A 126 -7.40 38.33 -32.48
CA PRO A 126 -8.57 38.85 -33.19
C PRO A 126 -9.61 37.75 -33.36
N VAL A 127 -10.87 38.13 -33.12
CA VAL A 127 -12.06 37.34 -33.45
C VAL A 127 -12.02 37.02 -34.94
N VAL A 128 -11.82 35.74 -35.26
CA VAL A 128 -11.99 35.24 -36.63
C VAL A 128 -13.49 35.04 -36.84
N ASP A 129 -14.08 35.80 -37.76
CA ASP A 129 -15.42 35.56 -38.28
C ASP A 129 -15.50 34.11 -38.82
N ASP A 130 -16.27 33.26 -38.14
CA ASP A 130 -16.53 31.86 -38.56
C ASP A 130 -17.56 31.79 -39.71
N ALA A 131 -17.55 32.79 -40.59
CA ALA A 131 -18.41 32.91 -41.77
C ALA A 131 -17.64 32.58 -43.06
N ALA A 132 -16.83 31.51 -43.07
CA ALA A 132 -16.22 31.01 -44.28
C ALA A 132 -15.80 29.53 -44.18
N GLN A 133 -16.73 28.63 -43.83
CA GLN A 133 -16.49 27.19 -43.99
C GLN A 133 -17.78 26.36 -44.11
N SER A 134 -18.71 26.82 -44.94
CA SER A 134 -19.79 25.99 -45.49
C SER A 134 -19.46 25.64 -46.95
N ARG A 135 -18.47 24.76 -47.16
CA ARG A 135 -18.39 24.00 -48.41
C ARG A 135 -19.18 22.70 -48.21
N PRO A 136 -20.22 22.42 -49.01
CA PRO A 136 -20.90 21.13 -48.93
C PRO A 136 -19.88 20.04 -49.30
N VAL A 137 -19.70 19.08 -48.40
CA VAL A 137 -19.02 17.83 -48.72
C VAL A 137 -19.91 17.11 -49.73
N ASP A 138 -19.41 16.99 -50.95
CA ASP A 138 -20.03 16.19 -52.00
C ASP A 138 -19.99 14.73 -51.54
N VAL A 139 -21.14 14.22 -51.08
CA VAL A 139 -21.32 12.82 -50.74
C VAL A 139 -21.31 12.06 -52.06
N GLN A 140 -20.12 11.66 -52.48
CA GLN A 140 -19.95 10.72 -53.57
C GLN A 140 -20.68 9.43 -53.16
N LYS A 141 -21.84 9.21 -53.77
CA LYS A 141 -22.64 7.99 -53.62
C LYS A 141 -21.77 6.80 -54.03
N GLY A 142 -21.15 6.17 -53.05
CA GLY A 142 -20.57 4.85 -53.18
C GLY A 142 -21.67 3.88 -53.55
N VAL A 143 -21.69 3.48 -54.81
CA VAL A 143 -22.51 2.38 -55.33
C VAL A 143 -22.14 1.13 -54.53
N TRP A 144 -23.05 0.70 -53.65
CA TRP A 144 -22.97 -0.59 -52.98
C TRP A 144 -23.24 -1.68 -54.01
N ALA A 145 -22.21 -2.46 -54.37
CA ALA A 145 -22.40 -3.67 -55.15
C ALA A 145 -23.14 -4.71 -54.30
N PRO A 146 -24.25 -5.31 -54.77
CA PRO A 146 -24.90 -6.38 -54.04
C PRO A 146 -24.01 -7.64 -53.98
N ALA A 147 -24.10 -8.36 -52.87
CA ALA A 147 -23.42 -9.62 -52.63
C ALA A 147 -23.77 -10.67 -53.71
N PRO A 148 -22.86 -11.58 -54.08
CA PRO A 148 -23.15 -12.62 -55.07
C PRO A 148 -24.21 -13.57 -54.52
N GLU A 149 -25.29 -13.73 -55.28
CA GLU A 149 -26.37 -14.69 -55.03
C GLU A 149 -25.82 -16.11 -54.99
N ARG A 150 -26.21 -16.88 -53.97
CA ARG A 150 -25.97 -18.32 -53.94
C ARG A 150 -26.88 -18.98 -54.96
N HIS A 151 -26.30 -19.49 -56.04
CA HIS A 151 -26.99 -20.40 -56.95
C HIS A 151 -27.51 -21.64 -56.18
N PRO A 152 -28.77 -22.06 -56.36
CA PRO A 152 -29.19 -23.39 -55.95
C PRO A 152 -28.58 -24.44 -56.89
N ALA A 153 -28.20 -25.58 -56.31
CA ALA A 153 -27.65 -26.73 -57.02
C ALA A 153 -28.60 -27.23 -58.12
N PRO A 154 -28.08 -27.79 -59.24
CA PRO A 154 -28.93 -28.31 -60.30
C PRO A 154 -29.71 -29.54 -59.84
N ALA A 155 -31.00 -29.52 -60.15
CA ALA A 155 -31.93 -30.63 -59.95
C ALA A 155 -31.45 -31.88 -60.71
N ALA A 156 -31.28 -32.98 -59.98
CA ALA A 156 -31.15 -34.31 -60.56
C ALA A 156 -32.51 -34.74 -61.13
N ALA A 157 -32.53 -35.03 -62.42
CA ALA A 157 -33.67 -35.60 -63.12
C ALA A 157 -33.66 -37.14 -63.03
N GLY A 158 -34.86 -37.73 -62.95
CA GLY A 158 -35.14 -39.17 -63.06
C GLY A 158 -35.09 -39.89 -61.71
N SER A 159 -36.05 -40.71 -61.30
CA SER A 159 -37.11 -41.40 -62.03
C SER A 159 -38.07 -42.01 -60.98
N SER A 160 -39.34 -42.15 -61.36
CA SER A 160 -40.42 -42.77 -60.57
C SER A 160 -40.04 -44.15 -60.02
N MET A 161 -40.22 -44.37 -58.73
CA MET A 161 -40.21 -45.70 -58.13
C MET A 161 -41.65 -46.05 -57.69
N SER A 162 -42.13 -47.18 -58.22
CA SER A 162 -43.48 -47.73 -58.08
C SER A 162 -43.69 -48.35 -56.69
N MET A 163 -44.93 -48.29 -56.20
CA MET A 163 -45.42 -48.81 -54.91
C MET A 163 -45.56 -50.35 -54.90
N SER A 164 -44.58 -51.10 -55.41
CA SER A 164 -44.68 -52.57 -55.55
C SER A 164 -43.52 -53.38 -54.97
N ASP A 165 -42.49 -52.76 -54.39
CA ASP A 165 -41.31 -53.50 -53.92
C ASP A 165 -41.27 -53.70 -52.38
N ILE A 166 -42.37 -53.44 -51.68
CA ILE A 166 -42.49 -53.63 -50.22
C ILE A 166 -42.99 -55.04 -49.91
N LEU A 167 -42.30 -56.09 -50.36
CA LEU A 167 -42.44 -57.45 -49.81
C LEU A 167 -41.22 -58.29 -50.22
N ASP A 168 -40.12 -58.22 -49.47
CA ASP A 168 -39.31 -59.43 -49.20
C ASP A 168 -38.42 -59.28 -47.96
N GLU A 169 -38.28 -60.38 -47.24
CA GLU A 169 -37.67 -60.53 -45.92
C GLU A 169 -36.13 -60.65 -45.94
N ASN A 170 -35.55 -60.32 -44.78
CA ASN A 170 -34.35 -60.90 -44.14
C ASN A 170 -32.96 -60.23 -44.38
N PRO A 171 -32.18 -59.94 -43.31
CA PRO A 171 -30.90 -59.23 -43.39
C PRO A 171 -29.69 -60.18 -43.34
N ALA A 172 -28.65 -59.90 -44.15
CA ALA A 172 -27.29 -60.41 -43.93
C ALA A 172 -26.24 -59.44 -44.51
N PRO A 173 -25.03 -59.38 -43.94
CA PRO A 173 -24.21 -58.17 -43.95
C PRO A 173 -23.22 -58.11 -45.11
N ALA A 174 -23.28 -57.06 -45.92
CA ALA A 174 -22.25 -56.76 -46.92
C ALA A 174 -21.27 -55.73 -46.36
N ALA A 175 -20.06 -56.19 -46.09
CA ALA A 175 -18.90 -55.39 -45.73
C ALA A 175 -18.67 -54.27 -46.76
N ALA A 176 -18.92 -53.02 -46.36
CA ALA A 176 -18.52 -51.84 -47.11
C ALA A 176 -17.11 -51.42 -46.66
N VAL A 177 -16.14 -51.70 -47.53
CA VAL A 177 -14.76 -51.22 -47.47
C VAL A 177 -14.78 -49.70 -47.35
N ALA A 178 -14.32 -49.19 -46.22
CA ALA A 178 -14.06 -47.77 -46.03
C ALA A 178 -12.87 -47.35 -46.90
N THR A 179 -13.16 -46.78 -48.08
CA THR A 179 -12.18 -46.01 -48.85
C THR A 179 -11.73 -44.82 -48.00
N ALA A 180 -10.54 -44.95 -47.42
CA ALA A 180 -9.86 -43.87 -46.72
C ALA A 180 -9.65 -42.70 -47.69
N ALA A 181 -10.30 -41.58 -47.41
CA ALA A 181 -10.05 -40.31 -48.09
C ALA A 181 -8.57 -39.92 -47.91
N PRO A 182 -7.89 -39.38 -48.94
CA PRO A 182 -6.49 -39.01 -48.83
C PRO A 182 -6.37 -37.84 -47.85
N GLN A 183 -5.64 -38.06 -46.75
CA GLN A 183 -5.30 -37.02 -45.79
C GLN A 183 -4.56 -35.89 -46.52
N ALA A 184 -5.22 -34.73 -46.64
CA ALA A 184 -4.63 -33.54 -47.23
C ALA A 184 -3.42 -33.10 -46.39
N LYS A 185 -2.23 -33.09 -47.00
CA LYS A 185 -1.00 -32.58 -46.38
C LYS A 185 -1.21 -31.13 -45.90
N PRO A 186 -0.79 -30.77 -44.68
CA PRO A 186 -1.00 -29.42 -44.14
C PRO A 186 -0.27 -28.40 -45.03
N SER A 187 -1.04 -27.49 -45.63
CA SER A 187 -0.49 -26.53 -46.59
C SER A 187 0.41 -25.50 -45.90
N ARG A 188 1.59 -25.27 -46.50
CA ARG A 188 2.62 -24.28 -46.15
C ARG A 188 2.11 -22.83 -46.03
N LYS A 189 0.85 -22.55 -46.41
CA LYS A 189 0.15 -21.26 -46.28
C LYS A 189 -0.24 -20.94 -44.83
N SER A 190 -0.45 -21.96 -43.98
CA SER A 190 -0.75 -21.79 -42.54
C SER A 190 0.41 -21.13 -41.78
N THR A 191 1.64 -21.53 -42.08
CA THR A 191 2.85 -21.03 -41.39
C THR A 191 3.16 -19.57 -41.73
N ALA A 192 2.99 -19.16 -43.00
CA ALA A 192 3.24 -17.79 -43.45
C ALA A 192 2.20 -16.80 -42.86
N ARG A 193 0.93 -17.21 -42.78
CA ARG A 193 -0.14 -16.42 -42.17
C ARG A 193 0.10 -16.21 -40.67
N ARG A 194 0.50 -17.26 -39.94
CA ARG A 194 0.84 -17.18 -38.51
C ARG A 194 2.04 -16.28 -38.24
N SER A 195 3.04 -16.26 -39.14
CA SER A 195 4.20 -15.37 -39.04
C SER A 195 3.83 -13.90 -39.30
N SER A 196 2.95 -13.64 -40.28
CA SER A 196 2.43 -12.30 -40.56
C SER A 196 1.57 -11.76 -39.41
N GLU A 197 0.72 -12.59 -38.82
CA GLU A 197 -0.11 -12.23 -37.65
C GLU A 197 0.77 -11.93 -36.43
N ARG A 198 1.81 -12.73 -36.16
CA ARG A 198 2.77 -12.46 -35.08
C ARG A 198 3.55 -11.16 -35.30
N ARG A 199 3.94 -10.86 -36.55
CA ARG A 199 4.64 -9.62 -36.89
C ARG A 199 3.74 -8.40 -36.72
N LEU A 200 2.46 -8.51 -37.12
CA LEU A 200 1.47 -7.46 -36.89
C LEU A 200 1.23 -7.24 -35.39
N ALA A 201 1.06 -8.32 -34.61
CA ALA A 201 0.93 -8.23 -33.15
C ALA A 201 2.14 -7.56 -32.49
N LEU A 202 3.36 -7.92 -32.91
CA LEU A 202 4.61 -7.28 -32.46
C LEU A 202 4.71 -5.81 -32.90
N LEU A 203 4.19 -5.45 -34.07
CA LEU A 203 4.25 -4.07 -34.55
C LEU A 203 3.24 -3.17 -33.82
N LEU A 204 2.08 -3.73 -33.43
CA LEU A 204 1.07 -3.03 -32.63
C LEU A 204 1.44 -2.96 -31.15
N ALA A 205 1.88 -4.06 -30.54
CA ALA A 205 2.20 -4.13 -29.11
C ALA A 205 3.66 -3.75 -28.78
N GLY A 206 4.57 -3.88 -29.76
CA GLY A 206 6.00 -3.65 -29.60
C GLY A 206 6.37 -2.25 -29.13
N PRO A 207 5.79 -1.16 -29.66
CA PRO A 207 6.07 0.19 -29.18
C PRO A 207 5.70 0.37 -27.70
N ALA A 208 4.53 -0.12 -27.30
CA ALA A 208 4.08 -0.06 -25.90
C ALA A 208 5.00 -0.89 -24.97
N ALA A 209 5.33 -2.13 -25.38
CA ALA A 209 6.22 -3.00 -24.62
C ALA A 209 7.64 -2.43 -24.53
N LEU A 210 8.16 -1.83 -25.60
CA LEU A 210 9.48 -1.20 -25.64
C LEU A 210 9.54 -0.03 -24.66
N VAL A 211 8.56 0.87 -24.69
CA VAL A 211 8.49 2.01 -23.77
C VAL A 211 8.40 1.54 -22.32
N MET A 212 7.55 0.54 -22.04
CA MET A 212 7.47 -0.05 -20.70
C MET A 212 8.80 -0.64 -20.23
N ILE A 213 9.47 -1.43 -21.06
CA ILE A 213 10.76 -2.04 -20.70
C ILE A 213 11.84 -0.98 -20.54
N ALA A 214 11.89 0.02 -21.41
CA ALA A 214 12.89 1.08 -21.34
C ALA A 214 12.76 1.91 -20.06
N VAL A 215 11.53 2.27 -19.67
CA VAL A 215 11.26 3.11 -18.50
C VAL A 215 11.30 2.32 -17.19
N THR A 216 10.81 1.08 -17.18
CA THR A 216 10.67 0.28 -15.96
C THR A 216 11.84 -0.68 -15.74
N GLY A 217 12.50 -1.15 -16.80
CA GLY A 217 13.57 -2.15 -16.71
C GLY A 217 14.81 -1.63 -15.99
N TYR A 218 15.29 -0.44 -16.34
CA TYR A 218 16.47 0.15 -15.69
C TYR A 218 16.28 0.37 -14.18
N PRO A 219 15.21 1.04 -13.70
CA PRO A 219 14.98 1.22 -12.26
C PRO A 219 14.85 -0.10 -11.48
N ILE A 220 14.24 -1.13 -12.05
CA ILE A 220 14.13 -2.45 -11.41
C ILE A 220 15.52 -3.06 -11.23
N VAL A 221 16.30 -3.15 -12.30
CA VAL A 221 17.65 -3.74 -12.26
C VAL A 221 18.55 -2.96 -11.31
N TYR A 222 18.47 -1.62 -11.35
CA TYR A 222 19.22 -0.76 -10.44
C TYR A 222 18.81 -0.95 -8.97
N SER A 223 17.51 -1.07 -8.68
CA SER A 223 17.04 -1.35 -7.32
C SER A 223 17.49 -2.74 -6.83
N MET A 224 17.51 -3.75 -7.70
CA MET A 224 18.05 -5.07 -7.38
C MET A 224 19.57 -5.01 -7.14
N TRP A 225 20.31 -4.24 -7.92
CA TRP A 225 21.73 -4.02 -7.67
C TRP A 225 21.98 -3.38 -6.30
N LEU A 226 21.24 -2.30 -6.02
CA LEU A 226 21.31 -1.56 -4.76
C LEU A 226 20.95 -2.44 -3.55
N SER A 227 20.00 -3.37 -3.71
CA SER A 227 19.66 -4.31 -2.65
C SER A 227 20.79 -5.28 -2.27
N LEU A 228 21.79 -5.44 -3.14
CA LEU A 228 22.99 -6.27 -2.90
C LEU A 228 24.19 -5.45 -2.38
N THR A 229 24.04 -4.12 -2.26
CA THR A 229 25.09 -3.22 -1.79
C THR A 229 24.73 -2.57 -0.45
N SER A 230 25.74 -2.21 0.35
CA SER A 230 25.58 -1.46 1.60
C SER A 230 25.56 0.05 1.31
N SER A 231 24.57 0.50 0.53
CA SER A 231 24.50 1.89 0.11
C SER A 231 23.73 2.77 1.08
N ASN A 232 24.39 3.80 1.59
CA ASN A 232 23.81 4.76 2.54
C ASN A 232 24.14 6.18 2.10
N LEU A 233 23.11 6.99 1.88
CA LEU A 233 23.27 8.39 1.45
C LEU A 233 23.91 9.28 2.51
N ARG A 234 23.92 8.86 3.78
CA ARG A 234 24.63 9.56 4.86
C ARG A 234 26.14 9.37 4.81
N GLU A 235 26.62 8.33 4.13
CA GLU A 235 28.05 8.04 3.96
C GLU A 235 28.38 7.89 2.47
N PRO A 236 28.35 8.98 1.68
CA PRO A 236 28.57 8.91 0.23
C PRO A 236 29.93 8.29 -0.11
N GLY A 237 29.94 7.31 -1.02
CA GLY A 237 31.18 6.69 -1.52
C GLY A 237 31.69 5.49 -0.71
N ASN A 238 31.03 5.10 0.38
CA ASN A 238 31.32 3.86 1.11
C ASN A 238 30.43 2.69 0.66
N ASP A 239 30.01 2.69 -0.61
CA ASP A 239 29.19 1.63 -1.18
C ASP A 239 30.03 0.35 -1.33
N ARG A 240 29.66 -0.71 -0.60
CA ARG A 240 30.31 -2.02 -0.69
C ARG A 240 29.32 -3.05 -1.17
N PHE A 241 29.78 -4.00 -1.98
CA PHE A 241 28.97 -5.17 -2.31
C PHE A 241 28.91 -6.11 -1.11
N VAL A 242 27.71 -6.37 -0.60
CA VAL A 242 27.45 -7.21 0.59
C VAL A 242 26.63 -8.45 0.27
N GLY A 243 26.30 -8.68 -1.01
CA GLY A 243 25.55 -9.85 -1.45
C GLY A 243 24.17 -9.91 -0.79
N LEU A 244 23.86 -10.99 -0.07
CA LEU A 244 22.54 -11.22 0.52
C LEU A 244 22.40 -10.71 1.96
N ASP A 245 23.39 -10.00 2.50
CA ASP A 245 23.37 -9.58 3.91
C ASP A 245 22.18 -8.67 4.23
N ASN A 246 21.82 -7.74 3.33
CA ASN A 246 20.63 -6.90 3.51
C ASN A 246 19.35 -7.73 3.66
N TYR A 247 19.20 -8.80 2.88
CA TYR A 247 18.05 -9.72 2.97
C TYR A 247 18.06 -10.48 4.28
N ARG A 248 19.22 -10.94 4.75
CA ARG A 248 19.37 -11.59 6.04
C ARG A 248 18.93 -10.66 7.17
N THR A 249 19.43 -9.42 7.17
CA THR A 249 19.08 -8.41 8.18
C THR A 249 17.58 -8.13 8.23
N VAL A 250 16.93 -7.99 7.07
CA VAL A 250 15.48 -7.77 7.00
C VAL A 250 14.72 -9.01 7.51
N LEU A 251 15.06 -10.20 7.02
CA LEU A 251 14.34 -11.43 7.36
C LEU A 251 14.57 -11.90 8.81
N SER A 252 15.68 -11.50 9.43
CA SER A 252 15.94 -11.76 10.86
C SER A 252 15.35 -10.71 11.79
N SER A 253 14.70 -9.66 11.25
CA SER A 253 14.14 -8.57 12.05
C SER A 253 12.67 -8.84 12.40
N ASP A 254 12.32 -8.69 13.67
CA ASP A 254 10.92 -8.78 14.12
C ASP A 254 10.04 -7.70 13.48
N TYR A 255 10.59 -6.52 13.19
CA TYR A 255 9.87 -5.42 12.53
C TYR A 255 9.33 -5.83 11.14
N TRP A 256 10.10 -6.61 10.38
CA TRP A 256 9.65 -7.11 9.08
C TRP A 256 8.43 -8.01 9.22
N TRP A 257 8.47 -8.96 10.15
CA TRP A 257 7.38 -9.92 10.34
C TRP A 257 6.14 -9.27 10.94
N THR A 258 6.28 -8.32 11.86
CA THR A 258 5.16 -7.52 12.38
C THR A 258 4.51 -6.72 11.25
N SER A 259 5.29 -6.01 10.44
CA SER A 259 4.75 -5.25 9.30
C SER A 259 4.13 -6.14 8.23
N LEU A 260 4.72 -7.31 7.97
CA LEU A 260 4.18 -8.28 7.03
C LEU A 260 2.84 -8.84 7.51
N TRP A 261 2.73 -9.16 8.80
CA TRP A 261 1.48 -9.63 9.40
C TRP A 261 0.39 -8.57 9.35
N VAL A 262 0.70 -7.32 9.73
CA VAL A 262 -0.25 -6.20 9.63
C VAL A 262 -0.72 -5.99 8.19
N THR A 263 0.21 -6.01 7.24
CA THR A 263 -0.12 -5.86 5.81
C THR A 263 -1.03 -6.98 5.34
N LEU A 264 -0.71 -8.23 5.68
CA LEU A 264 -1.50 -9.40 5.30
C LEU A 264 -2.89 -9.35 5.95
N TYR A 265 -2.97 -8.97 7.22
CA TYR A 265 -4.22 -8.83 7.95
C TYR A 265 -5.12 -7.77 7.31
N ILE A 266 -4.60 -6.56 7.07
CA ILE A 266 -5.35 -5.49 6.40
C ILE A 266 -5.80 -5.96 5.02
N THR A 267 -4.90 -6.54 4.22
CA THR A 267 -5.19 -7.02 2.87
C THR A 267 -6.31 -8.05 2.86
N VAL A 268 -6.19 -9.12 3.66
CA VAL A 268 -7.17 -10.21 3.64
C VAL A 268 -8.53 -9.72 4.12
N VAL A 269 -8.57 -8.98 5.23
CA VAL A 269 -9.84 -8.52 5.82
C VAL A 269 -10.51 -7.48 4.92
N SER A 270 -9.77 -6.50 4.40
CA SER A 270 -10.34 -5.47 3.53
C SER A 270 -10.87 -6.07 2.23
N VAL A 271 -10.10 -6.94 1.56
CA VAL A 271 -10.49 -7.57 0.30
C VAL A 271 -11.74 -8.43 0.45
N ILE A 272 -11.87 -9.18 1.56
CA ILE A 272 -13.07 -9.99 1.83
C ILE A 272 -14.30 -9.09 1.98
N ILE A 273 -14.18 -8.02 2.77
CA ILE A 273 -15.29 -7.08 2.99
C ILE A 273 -15.67 -6.38 1.68
N GLU A 274 -14.69 -5.92 0.92
CA GLU A 274 -14.88 -5.26 -0.37
C GLU A 274 -15.48 -6.19 -1.43
N LEU A 275 -15.12 -7.48 -1.44
CA LEU A 275 -15.75 -8.45 -2.33
C LEU A 275 -17.25 -8.56 -2.02
N VAL A 276 -17.61 -8.67 -0.74
CA VAL A 276 -19.01 -8.82 -0.31
C VAL A 276 -19.80 -7.55 -0.59
N LEU A 277 -19.29 -6.38 -0.17
CA LEU A 277 -19.94 -5.09 -0.39
C LEU A 277 -19.96 -4.73 -1.88
N GLY A 278 -18.86 -4.96 -2.59
CA GLY A 278 -18.74 -4.72 -4.02
C GLY A 278 -19.71 -5.59 -4.82
N MET A 279 -19.89 -6.85 -4.45
CA MET A 279 -20.89 -7.72 -5.07
C MET A 279 -22.32 -7.22 -4.80
N ALA A 280 -22.62 -6.82 -3.57
CA ALA A 280 -23.92 -6.27 -3.22
C ALA A 280 -24.23 -5.01 -4.05
N ILE A 281 -23.27 -4.08 -4.13
CA ILE A 281 -23.38 -2.85 -4.90
C ILE A 281 -23.49 -3.15 -6.40
N ALA A 282 -22.70 -4.08 -6.94
CA ALA A 282 -22.76 -4.49 -8.33
C ALA A 282 -24.16 -5.05 -8.70
N LEU A 283 -24.75 -5.88 -7.84
CA LEU A 283 -26.11 -6.40 -8.04
C LEU A 283 -27.16 -5.27 -8.04
N VAL A 284 -27.02 -4.28 -7.16
CA VAL A 284 -27.89 -3.09 -7.11
C VAL A 284 -27.73 -2.27 -8.40
N MET A 285 -26.50 -1.98 -8.83
CA MET A 285 -26.20 -1.22 -10.05
C MET A 285 -26.66 -1.95 -11.32
N HIS A 286 -26.63 -3.29 -11.33
CA HIS A 286 -27.11 -4.11 -12.42
C HIS A 286 -28.64 -4.01 -12.54
N ARG A 287 -29.35 -4.14 -11.42
CA ARG A 287 -30.81 -4.15 -11.35
C ARG A 287 -31.48 -2.78 -11.29
N ALA A 288 -30.73 -1.69 -11.06
CA ALA A 288 -31.31 -0.35 -11.00
C ALA A 288 -32.04 -0.03 -12.33
N LEU A 289 -33.36 0.12 -12.28
CA LEU A 289 -34.18 0.46 -13.45
C LEU A 289 -34.30 1.99 -13.62
N PHE A 290 -34.37 2.72 -12.50
CA PHE A 290 -34.44 4.18 -12.44
C PHE A 290 -33.15 4.77 -11.87
N GLY A 291 -32.70 5.91 -12.41
CA GLY A 291 -31.53 6.62 -11.88
C GLY A 291 -30.19 5.91 -12.06
N ARG A 292 -30.05 5.01 -13.05
CA ARG A 292 -28.82 4.21 -13.31
C ARG A 292 -27.55 5.06 -13.33
N GLY A 293 -27.59 6.21 -14.00
CA GLY A 293 -26.46 7.14 -14.03
C GLY A 293 -26.12 7.66 -12.63
N LEU A 294 -27.11 8.15 -11.89
CA LEU A 294 -26.94 8.72 -10.56
C LEU A 294 -26.41 7.68 -9.56
N VAL A 295 -26.99 6.47 -9.53
CA VAL A 295 -26.52 5.39 -8.65
C VAL A 295 -25.06 5.05 -8.93
N ARG A 296 -24.69 4.90 -10.21
CA ARG A 296 -23.30 4.63 -10.60
C ARG A 296 -22.37 5.78 -10.21
N THR A 297 -22.76 7.03 -10.46
CA THR A 297 -21.95 8.19 -10.11
C THR A 297 -21.73 8.27 -8.61
N VAL A 298 -22.78 8.20 -7.78
CA VAL A 298 -22.69 8.31 -6.32
C VAL A 298 -21.81 7.22 -5.72
N VAL A 299 -21.98 5.98 -6.18
CA VAL A 299 -21.15 4.85 -5.74
C VAL A 299 -19.67 5.07 -6.05
N LEU A 300 -19.35 5.74 -7.15
CA LEU A 300 -17.96 5.96 -7.59
C LEU A 300 -17.27 7.17 -6.95
N ILE A 301 -18.02 8.06 -6.29
CA ILE A 301 -17.46 9.27 -5.66
C ILE A 301 -16.26 8.94 -4.75
N PRO A 302 -16.33 7.96 -3.82
CA PRO A 302 -15.20 7.67 -2.93
C PRO A 302 -13.92 7.31 -3.69
N TYR A 303 -14.04 6.57 -4.79
CA TYR A 303 -12.88 6.15 -5.57
C TYR A 303 -12.19 7.33 -6.27
N GLY A 304 -12.94 8.35 -6.68
CA GLY A 304 -12.39 9.56 -7.32
C GLY A 304 -11.68 10.54 -6.37
N ILE A 305 -11.90 10.43 -5.06
CA ILE A 305 -11.24 11.30 -4.08
C ILE A 305 -9.75 10.96 -3.99
N VAL A 306 -8.87 11.98 -3.90
CA VAL A 306 -7.43 11.79 -3.69
C VAL A 306 -7.18 11.02 -2.38
N THR A 307 -6.33 10.00 -2.42
CA THR A 307 -6.09 9.07 -1.28
C THR A 307 -5.70 9.80 -0.01
N VAL A 308 -4.76 10.75 -0.10
CA VAL A 308 -4.29 11.55 1.05
C VAL A 308 -5.43 12.40 1.64
N ALA A 309 -6.23 13.08 0.80
CA ALA A 309 -7.34 13.90 1.27
C ALA A 309 -8.41 13.06 1.97
N ALA A 310 -8.74 11.89 1.42
CA ALA A 310 -9.62 10.92 2.07
C ALA A 310 -9.05 10.48 3.43
N ALA A 311 -7.79 10.07 3.49
CA ALA A 311 -7.18 9.61 4.73
C ALA A 311 -7.12 10.70 5.81
N ILE A 312 -6.87 11.96 5.43
CA ILE A 312 -6.94 13.11 6.35
C ILE A 312 -8.37 13.30 6.87
N SER A 313 -9.37 13.23 5.99
CA SER A 313 -10.78 13.31 6.40
C SER A 313 -11.14 12.22 7.43
N TRP A 314 -10.69 10.99 7.20
CA TRP A 314 -10.87 9.89 8.14
C TRP A 314 -10.13 10.13 9.44
N LYS A 315 -8.88 10.63 9.40
CA LYS A 315 -8.12 10.98 10.61
C LYS A 315 -8.89 11.97 11.49
N TYR A 316 -9.39 13.06 10.90
CA TYR A 316 -10.18 14.04 11.65
C TYR A 316 -11.50 13.48 12.15
N ALA A 317 -12.19 12.65 11.35
CA ALA A 317 -13.45 12.03 11.74
C ALA A 317 -13.32 11.18 13.02
N TRP A 318 -12.16 10.56 13.23
CA TRP A 318 -11.85 9.67 14.36
C TRP A 318 -10.97 10.33 15.44
N THR A 319 -10.69 11.64 15.33
CA THR A 319 -9.90 12.36 16.33
C THR A 319 -10.80 12.73 17.53
N PRO A 320 -10.39 12.41 18.77
CA PRO A 320 -11.13 12.80 19.96
C PRO A 320 -11.43 14.31 20.01
N GLN A 321 -12.55 14.69 20.63
CA GLN A 321 -13.03 16.07 20.79
C GLN A 321 -13.37 16.86 19.51
N THR A 322 -12.99 16.39 18.33
CA THR A 322 -13.15 17.11 17.06
C THR A 322 -13.85 16.29 15.98
N GLY A 323 -13.85 14.96 16.10
CA GLY A 323 -14.32 14.04 15.09
C GLY A 323 -15.80 13.70 15.20
N TYR A 324 -16.53 13.84 14.09
CA TYR A 324 -17.96 13.53 14.02
C TYR A 324 -18.29 12.03 14.14
N LEU A 325 -17.30 11.12 14.00
CA LEU A 325 -17.52 9.68 14.17
C LEU A 325 -17.11 9.18 15.56
N VAL A 326 -16.22 9.89 16.26
CA VAL A 326 -15.76 9.48 17.59
C VAL A 326 -16.87 9.64 18.64
N ASP A 327 -17.76 10.61 18.44
CA ASP A 327 -18.92 10.88 19.30
C ASP A 327 -19.96 9.76 19.28
N LEU A 328 -19.88 8.82 18.33
CA LEU A 328 -20.71 7.62 18.28
C LEU A 328 -20.20 6.52 19.23
N LEU A 329 -18.98 6.65 19.74
CA LEU A 329 -18.36 5.72 20.68
C LEU A 329 -18.48 6.25 22.11
N PRO A 330 -18.25 5.42 23.14
CA PRO A 330 -18.23 5.87 24.52
C PRO A 330 -17.27 7.06 24.74
N ASP A 331 -17.64 7.95 25.65
CA ASP A 331 -16.89 9.15 25.97
C ASP A 331 -15.41 8.83 26.30
N GLY A 332 -14.50 9.58 25.69
CA GLY A 332 -13.06 9.39 25.85
C GLY A 332 -12.46 8.25 25.02
N SER A 333 -13.22 7.64 24.11
CA SER A 333 -12.67 6.67 23.16
C SER A 333 -11.60 7.31 22.27
N THR A 334 -10.47 6.62 22.13
CA THR A 334 -9.33 7.09 21.31
C THR A 334 -8.94 6.00 20.30
N PRO A 335 -9.78 5.73 19.29
CA PRO A 335 -9.63 4.56 18.43
C PRO A 335 -8.32 4.53 17.62
N LEU A 336 -7.62 5.66 17.46
CA LEU A 336 -6.34 5.72 16.76
C LEU A 336 -5.11 5.44 17.65
N THR A 337 -5.29 5.30 18.98
CA THR A 337 -4.17 5.12 19.94
C THR A 337 -3.94 3.66 20.33
N GLN A 338 -4.89 2.77 20.07
CA GLN A 338 -4.72 1.34 20.32
C GLN A 338 -4.59 0.60 18.99
N GLN A 339 -3.71 -0.39 18.93
CA GLN A 339 -3.38 -1.11 17.69
C GLN A 339 -4.63 -1.64 16.97
N TRP A 340 -5.46 -2.43 17.67
CA TRP A 340 -6.61 -3.11 17.04
C TRP A 340 -7.72 -2.15 16.61
N SER A 341 -8.00 -1.11 17.40
CA SER A 341 -8.97 -0.09 17.01
C SER A 341 -8.45 0.73 15.83
N ALA A 342 -7.15 1.04 15.80
CA ALA A 342 -6.54 1.80 14.72
C ALA A 342 -6.54 0.99 13.42
N LEU A 343 -6.20 -0.30 13.47
CA LEU A 343 -6.31 -1.22 12.33
C LEU A 343 -7.74 -1.33 11.82
N SER A 344 -8.73 -1.34 12.71
CA SER A 344 -10.15 -1.37 12.33
C SER A 344 -10.55 -0.09 11.57
N VAL A 345 -10.10 1.08 12.02
CA VAL A 345 -10.34 2.35 11.34
C VAL A 345 -9.63 2.40 9.97
N ILE A 346 -8.39 1.92 9.90
CA ILE A 346 -7.64 1.82 8.64
C ILE A 346 -8.39 0.93 7.64
N ILE A 347 -8.82 -0.26 8.07
CA ILE A 347 -9.58 -1.19 7.21
C ILE A 347 -10.89 -0.55 6.76
N LEU A 348 -11.61 0.12 7.65
CA LEU A 348 -12.88 0.76 7.31
C LEU A 348 -12.70 1.89 6.28
N ALA A 349 -11.66 2.72 6.44
CA ALA A 349 -11.30 3.76 5.48
C ALA A 349 -10.93 3.16 4.11
N GLU A 350 -10.16 2.07 4.12
CA GLU A 350 -9.71 1.35 2.93
C GLU A 350 -10.89 0.74 2.16
N VAL A 351 -11.79 0.06 2.88
CA VAL A 351 -13.01 -0.53 2.34
C VAL A 351 -13.88 0.54 1.71
N TRP A 352 -14.13 1.66 2.40
CA TRP A 352 -14.94 2.75 1.87
C TRP A 352 -14.35 3.34 0.58
N LYS A 353 -13.03 3.50 0.52
CA LYS A 353 -12.33 4.09 -0.63
C LYS A 353 -12.34 3.19 -1.87
N THR A 354 -12.17 1.88 -1.69
CA THR A 354 -11.84 0.94 -2.77
C THR A 354 -12.98 -0.02 -3.15
N THR A 355 -14.01 -0.16 -2.32
CA THR A 355 -15.22 -0.92 -2.66
C THR A 355 -15.83 -0.52 -4.02
N PRO A 356 -15.88 0.77 -4.42
CA PRO A 356 -16.44 1.13 -5.72
C PRO A 356 -15.69 0.53 -6.91
N PHE A 357 -14.36 0.41 -6.81
CA PHE A 357 -13.54 -0.25 -7.83
C PHE A 357 -13.86 -1.75 -7.92
N MET A 358 -13.94 -2.44 -6.78
CA MET A 358 -14.36 -3.84 -6.73
C MET A 358 -15.76 -4.03 -7.33
N ALA A 359 -16.71 -3.15 -6.99
CA ALA A 359 -18.06 -3.18 -7.53
C ALA A 359 -18.10 -3.03 -9.05
N LEU A 360 -17.26 -2.17 -9.63
CA LEU A 360 -17.18 -1.98 -11.09
C LEU A 360 -16.67 -3.22 -11.82
N LEU A 361 -15.59 -3.83 -11.32
CA LEU A 361 -15.03 -5.04 -11.93
C LEU A 361 -16.05 -6.18 -11.88
N LEU A 362 -16.73 -6.33 -10.74
CA LEU A 362 -17.79 -7.32 -10.58
C LEU A 362 -19.00 -7.01 -11.47
N LEU A 363 -19.40 -5.74 -11.61
CA LEU A 363 -20.49 -5.34 -12.49
C LEU A 363 -20.19 -5.68 -13.96
N ALA A 364 -18.95 -5.48 -14.42
CA ALA A 364 -18.53 -5.85 -15.77
C ALA A 364 -18.65 -7.37 -16.00
N GLY A 365 -18.25 -8.17 -15.02
CA GLY A 365 -18.45 -9.63 -15.07
C GLY A 365 -19.91 -10.04 -15.02
N LEU A 366 -20.71 -9.36 -14.19
CA LEU A 366 -22.14 -9.65 -14.03
C LEU A 366 -22.92 -9.35 -15.32
N ALA A 367 -22.52 -8.33 -16.08
CA ALA A 367 -23.12 -7.98 -17.36
C ALA A 367 -22.94 -9.05 -18.45
N LEU A 368 -22.00 -10.00 -18.27
CA LEU A 368 -21.80 -11.12 -19.18
C LEU A 368 -22.72 -12.31 -18.88
N VAL A 369 -23.44 -12.31 -17.76
CA VAL A 369 -24.36 -13.39 -17.39
C VAL A 369 -25.64 -13.28 -18.22
N PRO A 370 -26.00 -14.30 -19.04
CA PRO A 370 -27.21 -14.23 -19.86
C PRO A 370 -28.49 -14.15 -19.03
N ASP A 371 -29.33 -13.15 -19.33
CA ASP A 371 -30.61 -12.97 -18.64
C ASP A 371 -31.56 -14.16 -18.81
N ASP A 372 -31.46 -14.89 -19.93
CA ASP A 372 -32.31 -16.04 -20.23
C ASP A 372 -32.09 -17.20 -19.25
N LEU A 373 -30.84 -17.42 -18.81
CA LEU A 373 -30.52 -18.40 -17.77
C LEU A 373 -31.15 -18.01 -16.43
N LEU A 374 -31.13 -16.72 -16.10
CA LEU A 374 -31.73 -16.20 -14.86
C LEU A 374 -33.26 -16.31 -14.88
N LYS A 375 -33.89 -16.05 -16.03
CA LYS A 375 -35.34 -16.20 -16.23
C LYS A 375 -35.76 -17.67 -16.20
N ALA A 376 -35.03 -18.56 -16.88
CA ALA A 376 -35.29 -20.00 -16.85
C ALA A 376 -35.24 -20.54 -15.41
N ALA A 377 -34.19 -20.20 -14.66
CA ALA A 377 -34.08 -20.59 -13.26
C ALA A 377 -35.21 -20.00 -12.38
N GLN A 378 -35.72 -18.81 -12.71
CA GLN A 378 -36.89 -18.25 -12.02
C GLN A 378 -38.17 -19.04 -12.32
N MET A 379 -38.35 -19.52 -13.54
CA MET A 379 -39.48 -20.40 -13.91
C MET A 379 -39.39 -21.76 -13.19
N ASP A 380 -38.17 -22.24 -12.92
CA ASP A 380 -37.91 -23.45 -12.12
C ASP A 380 -38.08 -23.23 -10.59
N GLY A 381 -38.57 -22.07 -10.18
CA GLY A 381 -38.80 -21.74 -8.76
C GLY A 381 -37.53 -21.40 -7.97
N ALA A 382 -36.38 -21.18 -8.62
CA ALA A 382 -35.16 -20.82 -7.91
C ALA A 382 -35.25 -19.39 -7.35
N GLY A 383 -35.23 -19.27 -6.01
CA GLY A 383 -35.18 -17.98 -5.31
C GLY A 383 -33.89 -17.18 -5.56
N ALA A 384 -33.88 -15.90 -5.16
CA ALA A 384 -32.77 -14.98 -5.43
C ALA A 384 -31.41 -15.47 -4.90
N TRP A 385 -31.40 -16.06 -3.69
CA TRP A 385 -30.18 -16.62 -3.09
C TRP A 385 -29.67 -17.86 -3.84
N THR A 386 -30.58 -18.73 -4.26
CA THR A 386 -30.24 -19.92 -5.06
C THR A 386 -29.65 -19.52 -6.41
N ARG A 387 -30.24 -18.53 -7.09
CA ARG A 387 -29.70 -17.99 -8.35
C ARG A 387 -28.33 -17.34 -8.16
N LEU A 388 -28.13 -16.58 -7.08
CA LEU A 388 -26.84 -15.98 -6.76
C LEU A 388 -25.75 -17.05 -6.60
N ARG A 389 -25.98 -18.03 -5.73
CA ARG A 389 -24.95 -19.03 -5.38
C ARG A 389 -24.72 -20.08 -6.45
N LYS A 390 -25.77 -20.55 -7.13
CA LYS A 390 -25.67 -21.66 -8.09
C LYS A 390 -25.46 -21.23 -9.54
N ILE A 391 -25.78 -19.99 -9.90
CA ILE A 391 -25.71 -19.52 -11.29
C ILE A 391 -24.75 -18.34 -11.40
N ILE A 392 -25.04 -17.23 -10.70
CA ILE A 392 -24.28 -15.98 -10.85
C ILE A 392 -22.82 -16.15 -10.41
N LEU A 393 -22.57 -16.61 -9.18
CA LEU A 393 -21.21 -16.75 -8.66
C LEU A 393 -20.32 -17.71 -9.48
N PRO A 394 -20.79 -18.91 -9.90
CA PRO A 394 -20.01 -19.79 -10.76
C PRO A 394 -19.69 -19.17 -12.13
N MET A 395 -20.66 -18.52 -12.79
CA MET A 395 -20.44 -17.89 -14.09
C MET A 395 -19.52 -16.67 -14.00
N MET A 396 -19.59 -15.93 -12.89
CA MET A 396 -18.73 -14.78 -12.64
C MET A 396 -17.34 -15.14 -12.10
N LYS A 397 -17.03 -16.42 -11.85
CA LYS A 397 -15.76 -16.86 -11.27
C LYS A 397 -14.53 -16.24 -11.96
N PRO A 398 -14.44 -16.14 -13.32
CA PRO A 398 -13.31 -15.50 -13.99
C PRO A 398 -13.21 -14.01 -13.66
N ALA A 399 -14.33 -13.29 -13.64
CA ALA A 399 -14.36 -11.87 -13.32
C ALA A 399 -14.04 -11.58 -11.84
N ILE A 400 -14.60 -12.39 -10.92
CA ILE A 400 -14.31 -12.32 -9.49
C ILE A 400 -12.81 -12.53 -9.25
N LEU A 401 -12.20 -13.50 -9.94
CA LEU A 401 -10.78 -13.80 -9.79
C LEU A 401 -9.89 -12.65 -10.25
N VAL A 402 -10.20 -12.04 -11.39
CA VAL A 402 -9.48 -10.86 -11.89
C VAL A 402 -9.63 -9.69 -10.92
N ALA A 403 -10.84 -9.46 -10.40
CA ALA A 403 -11.10 -8.40 -9.43
C ALA A 403 -10.33 -8.61 -8.11
N LEU A 404 -10.35 -9.84 -7.58
CA LEU A 404 -9.62 -10.20 -6.37
C LEU A 404 -8.11 -10.10 -6.56
N LEU A 405 -7.57 -10.54 -7.70
CA LEU A 405 -6.16 -10.42 -8.02
C LEU A 405 -5.73 -8.96 -7.99
N PHE A 406 -6.34 -8.10 -8.81
CA PHE A 406 -5.95 -6.69 -8.86
C PHE A 406 -6.10 -6.00 -7.51
N ARG A 407 -7.19 -6.28 -6.79
CA ARG A 407 -7.41 -5.64 -5.50
C ARG A 407 -6.46 -6.13 -4.42
N THR A 408 -6.11 -7.41 -4.40
CA THR A 408 -5.16 -7.96 -3.43
C THR A 408 -3.75 -7.43 -3.68
N LEU A 409 -3.32 -7.30 -4.95
CA LEU A 409 -2.02 -6.72 -5.28
C LEU A 409 -1.91 -5.24 -4.86
N ASP A 410 -3.00 -4.49 -5.01
CA ASP A 410 -3.11 -3.10 -4.58
C ASP A 410 -3.12 -2.97 -3.05
N ALA A 411 -4.01 -3.71 -2.36
CA ALA A 411 -4.14 -3.72 -0.91
C ALA A 411 -2.84 -4.12 -0.19
N PHE A 412 -2.09 -5.08 -0.74
CA PHE A 412 -0.81 -5.52 -0.16
C PHE A 412 0.23 -4.41 -0.12
N ARG A 413 0.12 -3.41 -1.00
CA ARG A 413 1.05 -2.28 -1.08
C ARG A 413 0.56 -1.05 -0.32
N VAL A 414 -0.49 -1.17 0.49
CA VAL A 414 -1.09 -0.05 1.24
C VAL A 414 -0.04 0.74 2.02
N PHE A 415 -0.05 2.06 1.80
CA PHE A 415 0.90 3.00 2.41
C PHE A 415 0.18 4.26 2.89
N ASP A 416 -0.49 4.98 1.99
CA ASP A 416 -1.07 6.31 2.24
C ASP A 416 -1.96 6.33 3.48
N ASN A 417 -2.90 5.38 3.55
CA ASN A 417 -3.93 5.34 4.59
C ASN A 417 -3.31 5.15 5.98
N ILE A 418 -2.35 4.22 6.10
CA ILE A 418 -1.61 3.94 7.35
C ILE A 418 -0.73 5.13 7.71
N TYR A 419 0.01 5.68 6.75
CA TYR A 419 0.93 6.78 6.98
C TYR A 419 0.23 8.03 7.52
N VAL A 420 -0.94 8.35 6.97
CA VAL A 420 -1.73 9.54 7.35
C VAL A 420 -2.48 9.33 8.67
N LEU A 421 -3.17 8.19 8.83
CA LEU A 421 -4.01 7.93 10.00
C LEU A 421 -3.18 7.74 11.28
N THR A 422 -2.17 6.87 11.23
CA THR A 422 -1.43 6.45 12.43
C THR A 422 0.06 6.74 12.34
N SER A 423 0.58 7.03 11.15
CA SER A 423 2.01 7.15 10.89
C SER A 423 2.81 5.91 11.33
N GLY A 424 2.15 4.75 11.31
CA GLY A 424 2.74 3.47 11.72
C GLY A 424 2.89 3.29 13.23
N ASN A 425 2.42 4.23 14.05
CA ASN A 425 2.43 4.12 15.51
C ASN A 425 1.56 2.96 16.00
N HIS A 426 1.82 2.49 17.22
CA HIS A 426 1.09 1.38 17.84
C HIS A 426 1.12 0.10 16.99
N ASP A 427 2.27 -0.21 16.39
CA ASP A 427 2.50 -1.42 15.58
C ASP A 427 1.49 -1.60 14.43
N THR A 428 1.15 -0.49 13.76
CA THR A 428 0.25 -0.47 12.59
C THR A 428 0.97 -0.33 11.24
N GLY A 429 2.30 -0.22 11.24
CA GLY A 429 3.09 0.02 10.02
C GLY A 429 3.06 -1.15 9.03
N SER A 430 2.75 -0.88 7.76
CA SER A 430 2.84 -1.88 6.67
C SER A 430 4.27 -2.08 6.16
N VAL A 431 4.47 -3.14 5.36
CA VAL A 431 5.76 -3.40 4.69
C VAL A 431 6.17 -2.26 3.75
N SER A 432 5.21 -1.65 3.05
CA SER A 432 5.47 -0.46 2.22
C SER A 432 5.98 0.70 3.05
N MET A 433 5.41 0.91 4.26
CA MET A 433 5.86 1.95 5.17
C MET A 433 7.24 1.66 5.76
N LEU A 434 7.54 0.41 6.08
CA LEU A 434 8.87 -0.01 6.53
C LEU A 434 9.94 0.26 5.46
N GLY A 435 9.64 -0.05 4.19
CA GLY A 435 10.50 0.28 3.06
C GLY A 435 10.70 1.79 2.90
N TYR A 436 9.62 2.57 2.98
CA TYR A 436 9.68 4.04 2.93
C TYR A 436 10.54 4.63 4.05
N ASN A 437 10.36 4.18 5.30
CA ASN A 437 11.12 4.66 6.44
C ASN A 437 12.62 4.38 6.26
N ASN A 438 13.00 3.19 5.77
CA ASN A 438 14.41 2.87 5.54
C ASN A 438 15.01 3.66 4.37
N LEU A 439 14.26 3.78 3.28
CA LEU A 439 14.75 4.39 2.05
C LEU A 439 14.82 5.93 2.15
N PHE A 440 13.76 6.57 2.64
CA PHE A 440 13.61 8.03 2.59
C PHE A 440 13.84 8.73 3.93
N LYS A 441 13.56 8.09 5.07
CA LYS A 441 13.85 8.70 6.38
C LYS A 441 15.23 8.31 6.89
N ALA A 442 15.61 7.05 6.69
CA ALA A 442 16.90 6.53 7.11
C ALA A 442 17.96 6.59 5.99
N PHE A 443 17.63 7.04 4.77
CA PHE A 443 18.59 7.17 3.66
C PHE A 443 19.44 5.91 3.40
N ASN A 444 18.95 4.75 3.86
CA ASN A 444 19.61 3.46 3.71
C ASN A 444 19.05 2.81 2.44
N LEU A 445 19.71 3.13 1.32
CA LEU A 445 19.33 2.65 0.00
C LEU A 445 19.43 1.13 -0.09
N GLY A 446 20.47 0.52 0.50
CA GLY A 446 20.67 -0.92 0.47
C GLY A 446 19.52 -1.70 1.11
N ILE A 447 19.23 -1.40 2.39
CA ILE A 447 18.12 -2.05 3.12
C ILE A 447 16.77 -1.69 2.51
N GLY A 448 16.55 -0.42 2.14
CA GLY A 448 15.30 0.03 1.53
C GLY A 448 15.01 -0.65 0.18
N SER A 449 16.03 -0.84 -0.64
CA SER A 449 15.93 -1.61 -1.89
C SER A 449 15.69 -3.09 -1.64
N ALA A 450 16.36 -3.71 -0.65
CA ALA A 450 16.11 -5.09 -0.27
C ALA A 450 14.65 -5.31 0.15
N ILE A 451 14.10 -4.45 1.02
CA ILE A 451 12.68 -4.48 1.41
C ILE A 451 11.78 -4.36 0.16
N SER A 452 12.09 -3.44 -0.75
CA SER A 452 11.32 -3.25 -1.98
C SER A 452 11.32 -4.49 -2.89
N VAL A 453 12.47 -5.18 -2.99
CA VAL A 453 12.60 -6.45 -3.73
C VAL A 453 11.81 -7.56 -3.03
N LEU A 454 11.85 -7.68 -1.70
CA LEU A 454 11.02 -8.64 -0.97
C LEU A 454 9.53 -8.40 -1.21
N ILE A 455 9.06 -7.15 -1.13
CA ILE A 455 7.66 -6.80 -1.42
C ILE A 455 7.30 -7.21 -2.85
N PHE A 456 8.17 -6.92 -3.83
CA PHE A 456 7.96 -7.35 -5.21
C PHE A 456 7.84 -8.88 -5.33
N LEU A 457 8.70 -9.64 -4.65
CA LEU A 457 8.62 -11.11 -4.64
C LEU A 457 7.34 -11.62 -3.97
N CYS A 458 6.89 -11.00 -2.87
CA CYS A 458 5.62 -11.34 -2.23
C CYS A 458 4.43 -11.08 -3.17
N VAL A 459 4.39 -9.93 -3.82
CA VAL A 459 3.34 -9.56 -4.79
C VAL A 459 3.36 -10.51 -6.00
N ALA A 460 4.54 -10.84 -6.52
CA ALA A 460 4.70 -11.81 -7.61
C ALA A 460 4.22 -13.21 -7.18
N LEU A 461 4.54 -13.64 -5.96
CA LEU A 461 4.06 -14.90 -5.39
C LEU A 461 2.53 -14.92 -5.30
N ILE A 462 1.91 -13.85 -4.80
CA ILE A 462 0.44 -13.72 -4.75
C ILE A 462 -0.14 -13.85 -6.16
N ALA A 463 0.42 -13.14 -7.15
CA ALA A 463 -0.05 -13.23 -8.53
C ALA A 463 0.06 -14.64 -9.11
N VAL A 464 1.19 -15.33 -8.90
CA VAL A 464 1.39 -16.72 -9.36
C VAL A 464 0.42 -17.67 -8.68
N VAL A 465 0.19 -17.54 -7.38
CA VAL A 465 -0.77 -18.37 -6.62
C VAL A 465 -2.18 -18.17 -7.16
N PHE A 466 -2.59 -16.93 -7.46
CA PHE A 466 -3.90 -16.65 -8.03
C PHE A 466 -4.06 -17.23 -9.45
N ILE A 467 -3.08 -17.05 -10.32
CA ILE A 467 -3.11 -17.55 -11.70
C ILE A 467 -3.15 -19.08 -11.71
N LYS A 468 -2.23 -19.73 -10.98
CA LYS A 468 -2.09 -21.19 -10.96
C LYS A 468 -3.20 -21.87 -10.17
N GLY A 469 -3.64 -21.28 -9.06
CA GLY A 469 -4.67 -21.85 -8.19
C GLY A 469 -6.07 -21.81 -8.79
N PHE A 470 -6.37 -20.82 -9.63
CA PHE A 470 -7.74 -20.62 -10.12
C PHE A 470 -7.90 -20.70 -11.65
N GLY A 471 -6.82 -20.98 -12.38
CA GLY A 471 -6.87 -21.19 -13.82
C GLY A 471 -7.30 -19.92 -14.58
N ALA A 472 -7.00 -18.74 -14.04
CA ALA A 472 -7.10 -17.49 -14.80
C ALA A 472 -6.16 -17.63 -15.99
N ALA A 473 -6.75 -17.98 -17.13
CA ALA A 473 -6.07 -18.09 -18.40
C ALA A 473 -5.21 -16.84 -18.60
N ALA A 474 -3.89 -17.04 -18.67
CA ALA A 474 -3.12 -16.20 -19.54
C ALA A 474 -3.81 -16.26 -20.92
N PRO A 475 -4.04 -15.12 -21.60
CA PRO A 475 -4.70 -15.12 -22.90
C PRO A 475 -4.04 -16.17 -23.82
N GLY A 476 -4.78 -17.23 -24.18
CA GLY A 476 -4.28 -18.34 -25.00
C GLY A 476 -4.05 -19.68 -24.31
N SER A 477 -4.47 -19.89 -23.05
CA SER A 477 -4.50 -21.23 -22.43
C SER A 477 -5.78 -22.02 -22.74
N ASP A 478 -6.35 -21.82 -23.92
CA ASP A 478 -7.35 -22.75 -24.46
C ASP A 478 -6.57 -24.01 -24.85
N ASP A 479 -6.39 -24.90 -23.88
CA ASP A 479 -6.15 -26.32 -24.13
C ASP A 479 -7.49 -26.94 -24.54
N GLU A 480 -8.13 -26.35 -25.56
CA GLU A 480 -9.31 -26.90 -26.22
C GLU A 480 -8.83 -27.83 -27.32
N GLY A 481 -8.76 -29.12 -26.96
CA GLY A 481 -8.85 -30.24 -27.89
C GLY A 481 -7.54 -30.72 -28.51
N ARG A 482 -6.90 -31.68 -27.85
CA ARG A 482 -6.26 -32.80 -28.55
C ARG A 482 -6.93 -34.10 -28.18
#